data_AF-A0A8J7S8P8-F1
#
_entry.id   AF-A0A8J7S8P8-F1
#
_cell.length_a   1.000
_cell.length_b   1.000
_cell.length_c   1.000
_cell.angle_alpha   90.00
_cell.angle_beta   90.00
_cell.angle_gamma   90.00
#
_symmetry.space_group_name_H-M   'P 1'
#
loop_
_entity.id
_entity.type
_entity.pdbx_description
1 polymer ?
#
loop_
_entity_poly.entity_id
_entity_poly.type
_entity_poly.pdbx_seq_one_letter_code
_entity_poly.pdbx_strand_id
1 'polypeptide(L)'
;MGKFSGLILLFDIACLLVIGIPVYLLAGMPVLLPGIIAFIVTSALAIASFYPFTRMSGGNMNKYLSAMLIGMFIRMIFIGTSVAIVFVFTELHQISFTVALLFSYICKSVIETYILTKKHRGQPSVS
;
A
#
# COMPACT_ATOMS: atom_id res chain seq x y z
N MET A 1 -9.65 8.76 9.25
CA MET A 1 -8.86 9.03 8.03
C MET A 1 -7.50 9.65 8.33
N GLY A 2 -7.40 10.75 9.08
CA GLY A 2 -6.11 11.42 9.35
C GLY A 2 -5.00 10.53 9.93
N LYS A 3 -5.32 9.66 10.90
CA LYS A 3 -4.32 8.75 11.50
C LYS A 3 -3.78 7.68 10.54
N PHE A 4 -4.58 7.22 9.57
CA PHE A 4 -4.18 6.20 8.60
C PHE A 4 -3.29 6.80 7.50
N SER A 5 -3.72 7.95 6.95
CA SER A 5 -2.94 8.69 5.96
C SER A 5 -1.58 9.11 6.53
N GLY A 6 -1.54 9.56 7.78
CA GLY A 6 -0.29 9.92 8.47
C GLY A 6 0.65 8.73 8.68
N LEU A 7 0.12 7.54 9.03
CA LEU A 7 0.95 6.33 9.18
C LEU A 7 1.53 5.86 7.85
N ILE A 8 0.76 5.92 6.77
CA ILE A 8 1.24 5.57 5.43
C ILE A 8 2.34 6.53 4.98
N LEU A 9 2.15 7.83 5.17
CA LEU A 9 3.15 8.85 4.80
C LEU A 9 4.44 8.70 5.61
N LEU A 10 4.33 8.44 6.91
CA LEU A 10 5.48 8.24 7.79
C LEU A 10 6.22 6.94 7.44
N PHE A 11 5.49 5.90 7.03
CA PHE A 11 6.07 4.66 6.51
C PHE A 11 6.84 4.87 5.20
N ASP A 12 6.27 5.62 4.25
CA ASP A 12 6.95 5.94 2.98
C ASP A 12 8.23 6.75 3.25
N ILE A 13 8.18 7.74 4.15
CA ILE A 13 9.36 8.54 4.55
C ILE A 13 10.43 7.65 5.22
N ALA A 14 10.02 6.75 6.11
CA ALA A 14 10.93 5.80 6.75
C ALA A 14 11.58 4.85 5.74
N CYS A 15 10.81 4.34 4.76
CA CYS A 15 11.35 3.51 3.68
C CYS A 15 12.32 4.29 2.78
N LEU A 16 12.03 5.55 2.48
CA LEU A 16 12.93 6.41 1.71
C LEU A 16 14.24 6.70 2.44
N LEU A 17 14.18 6.90 3.76
CA LEU A 17 15.38 7.10 4.58
C LEU A 17 16.22 5.83 4.72
N VAL A 18 15.59 4.69 5.00
CA VAL A 18 16.29 3.43 5.32
C VAL A 18 16.73 2.69 4.07
N ILE A 19 15.92 2.67 3.02
CA ILE A 19 16.17 1.91 1.79
C ILE A 19 16.53 2.86 0.64
N GLY A 20 15.86 4.00 0.53
CA GLY A 20 16.11 4.97 -0.55
C GLY A 20 17.52 5.55 -0.53
N ILE A 21 18.04 5.94 0.63
CA ILE A 21 19.42 6.48 0.76
C ILE A 21 20.49 5.46 0.32
N PRO A 22 20.54 4.22 0.85
CA PRO A 22 21.54 3.25 0.40
C PRO A 22 21.36 2.85 -1.07
N VAL A 23 20.12 2.74 -1.57
CA VAL A 23 19.87 2.46 -3.00
C VAL A 23 20.35 3.59 -3.90
N TYR A 24 20.17 4.85 -3.48
CA TYR A 24 20.70 6.01 -4.21
C TYR A 24 22.23 5.99 -4.26
N LEU A 25 22.88 5.67 -3.14
CA LEU A 25 24.35 5.59 -3.06
C LEU A 25 24.94 4.42 -3.87
N LEU A 26 24.22 3.29 -3.96
CA LEU A 26 24.72 2.08 -4.62
C LEU A 26 24.39 2.01 -6.13
N ALA A 27 23.20 2.44 -6.53
CA ALA A 27 22.67 2.22 -7.88
C ALA A 27 22.27 3.53 -8.60
N GLY A 28 22.39 4.68 -7.93
CA GLY A 28 22.16 5.99 -8.49
C GLY A 28 20.68 6.35 -8.73
N MET A 29 20.48 7.53 -9.30
CA MET A 29 19.16 8.10 -9.60
C MET A 29 18.25 7.25 -10.51
N PRO A 30 18.73 6.50 -11.54
CA PRO A 30 17.84 5.73 -12.43
C PRO A 30 17.15 4.55 -11.74
N VAL A 31 17.65 4.10 -10.58
CA VAL A 31 17.05 3.00 -9.80
C VAL A 31 16.14 3.54 -8.68
N LEU A 32 16.46 4.71 -8.15
CA LEU A 32 15.69 5.37 -7.08
C LEU A 32 14.36 5.94 -7.58
N LEU A 33 14.37 6.59 -8.75
CA LEU A 33 13.23 7.32 -9.30
C LEU A 33 12.00 6.42 -9.54
N PRO A 34 12.11 5.22 -10.15
CA PRO A 34 10.99 4.27 -10.21
C PRO A 34 10.49 3.86 -8.83
N GLY A 35 11.36 3.68 -7.84
CA GLY A 35 10.98 3.34 -6.47
C GLY A 35 10.11 4.42 -5.81
N ILE A 36 10.49 5.69 -5.95
CA ILE A 36 9.71 6.83 -5.44
C ILE A 36 8.31 6.87 -6.07
N ILE A 37 8.23 6.70 -7.40
CA ILE A 37 6.95 6.67 -8.12
C ILE A 37 6.09 5.50 -7.63
N ALA A 38 6.68 4.32 -7.45
CA ALA A 38 5.98 3.15 -6.91
C ALA A 38 5.41 3.42 -5.51
N PHE A 39 6.15 4.08 -4.61
CA PHE A 39 5.67 4.45 -3.27
C PHE A 39 4.48 5.42 -3.33
N ILE A 40 4.57 6.47 -4.15
CA ILE A 40 3.49 7.46 -4.32
C ILE A 40 2.23 6.79 -4.85
N VAL A 41 2.36 6.00 -5.92
CA VAL A 41 1.24 5.32 -6.58
C VAL A 41 0.57 4.32 -5.62
N THR A 42 1.36 3.51 -4.92
CA THR A 42 0.82 2.56 -3.92
C THR A 42 0.18 3.26 -2.73
N SER A 43 0.67 4.42 -2.31
CA SER A 43 0.05 5.24 -1.26
C SER A 43 -1.30 5.81 -1.68
N ALA A 44 -1.38 6.42 -2.86
CA ALA A 44 -2.63 6.91 -3.40
C ALA A 44 -3.68 5.79 -3.50
N LEU A 45 -3.26 4.62 -3.96
CA LEU A 45 -4.12 3.45 -4.08
C LEU A 45 -4.55 2.90 -2.71
N ALA A 46 -3.65 2.84 -1.73
CA ALA A 46 -3.96 2.42 -0.38
C ALA A 46 -5.00 3.34 0.28
N ILE A 47 -4.87 4.65 0.08
CA ILE A 47 -5.84 5.64 0.57
C ILE A 47 -7.19 5.50 -0.14
N ALA A 48 -7.19 5.37 -1.48
CA ALA A 48 -8.40 5.25 -2.28
C ALA A 48 -9.22 4.00 -1.94
N SER A 49 -8.55 2.87 -1.72
CA SER A 49 -9.18 1.61 -1.32
C SER A 49 -9.65 1.59 0.14
N PHE A 50 -9.04 2.40 1.01
CA PHE A 50 -9.48 2.54 2.40
C PHE A 50 -10.82 3.31 2.52
N TYR A 51 -11.15 4.17 1.54
CA TYR A 51 -12.38 4.96 1.53
C TYR A 51 -13.67 4.11 1.55
N PRO A 52 -13.93 3.21 0.57
CA PRO A 52 -15.10 2.34 0.60
C PRO A 52 -15.09 1.39 1.81
N PHE A 53 -13.89 0.97 2.24
CA PHE A 53 -13.73 0.04 3.36
C PHE A 53 -14.22 0.63 4.69
N THR A 54 -13.85 1.89 4.99
CA THR A 54 -14.33 2.57 6.21
C THR A 54 -15.84 2.78 6.23
N ARG A 55 -16.49 2.87 5.06
CA ARG A 55 -17.94 3.03 4.92
C ARG A 55 -18.69 1.70 5.08
N MET A 56 -18.07 0.57 4.72
CA MET A 56 -18.65 -0.78 4.85
C MET A 56 -18.34 -1.49 6.18
N SER A 57 -17.32 -1.02 6.91
CA SER A 57 -16.81 -1.61 8.17
C SER A 57 -17.76 -1.50 9.38
N GLY A 58 -18.97 -0.95 9.23
CA GLY A 58 -19.95 -0.84 10.32
C GLY A 58 -20.85 -2.07 10.52
N GLY A 59 -20.67 -3.13 9.72
CA GLY A 59 -21.54 -4.32 9.74
C GLY A 59 -20.85 -5.62 10.19
N ASN A 60 -21.66 -6.68 10.26
CA ASN A 60 -21.31 -8.07 10.62
C ASN A 60 -19.94 -8.54 10.07
N MET A 61 -19.21 -9.38 10.81
CA MET A 61 -17.82 -9.81 10.48
C MET A 61 -17.65 -10.33 9.03
N ASN A 62 -18.71 -10.90 8.46
CA ASN A 62 -18.74 -11.35 7.07
C ASN A 62 -18.68 -10.19 6.05
N LYS A 63 -19.36 -9.07 6.32
CA LYS A 63 -19.29 -7.85 5.48
C LYS A 63 -17.91 -7.20 5.55
N TYR A 64 -17.28 -7.28 6.72
CA TYR A 64 -15.91 -6.79 6.94
C TYR A 64 -14.89 -7.60 6.12
N LEU A 65 -14.94 -8.94 6.19
CA LEU A 65 -14.06 -9.81 5.39
C LEU A 65 -14.27 -9.61 3.89
N SER A 66 -15.53 -9.51 3.45
CA SER A 66 -15.87 -9.25 2.06
C SER A 66 -15.31 -7.92 1.54
N ALA A 67 -15.45 -6.84 2.31
CA ALA A 67 -14.89 -5.55 1.93
C ALA A 67 -13.35 -5.60 1.83
N MET A 68 -12.68 -6.46 2.61
CA MET A 68 -11.23 -6.50 2.73
C MET A 68 -10.67 -7.23 1.52
N LEU A 69 -11.31 -8.36 1.18
CA LEU A 69 -11.05 -9.10 -0.05
C LEU A 69 -11.26 -8.23 -1.29
N ILE A 70 -12.35 -7.46 -1.35
CA ILE A 70 -12.61 -6.55 -2.47
C ILE A 70 -11.51 -5.47 -2.55
N GLY A 71 -11.13 -4.86 -1.42
CA GLY A 71 -10.07 -3.87 -1.38
C GLY A 71 -8.71 -4.43 -1.84
N MET A 72 -8.36 -5.63 -1.38
CA MET A 72 -7.15 -6.34 -1.80
C MET A 72 -7.18 -6.73 -3.28
N PHE A 73 -8.32 -7.20 -3.79
CA PHE A 73 -8.49 -7.60 -5.18
C PHE A 73 -8.33 -6.40 -6.14
N ILE A 74 -8.95 -5.27 -5.82
CA ILE A 74 -8.78 -4.01 -6.58
C ILE A 74 -7.31 -3.57 -6.58
N ARG A 75 -6.62 -3.66 -5.43
CA ARG A 75 -5.20 -3.35 -5.35
C ARG A 75 -4.34 -4.29 -6.19
N MET A 76 -4.64 -5.59 -6.19
CA MET A 76 -3.89 -6.59 -6.94
C MET A 76 -4.02 -6.37 -8.45
N ILE A 77 -5.24 -6.08 -8.93
CA ILE A 77 -5.46 -5.70 -10.33
C ILE A 77 -4.63 -4.47 -10.68
N PHE A 78 -4.69 -3.43 -9.85
CA PHE A 78 -4.00 -2.19 -10.11
C PHE A 78 -2.46 -2.33 -10.11
N ILE A 79 -1.91 -3.15 -9.20
CA ILE A 79 -0.48 -3.49 -9.18
C ILE A 79 -0.13 -4.23 -10.49
N GLY A 80 -0.92 -5.22 -10.88
CA GLY A 80 -0.71 -5.96 -12.13
C GLY A 80 -0.75 -5.05 -13.36
N THR A 81 -1.74 -4.15 -13.43
CA THR A 81 -1.85 -3.15 -14.51
C THR A 81 -0.68 -2.16 -14.49
N SER A 82 -0.24 -1.70 -13.33
CA SER A 82 0.89 -0.77 -13.20
C SER A 82 2.19 -1.41 -13.66
N VAL A 83 2.42 -2.68 -13.30
CA VAL A 83 3.57 -3.46 -13.79
C VAL A 83 3.48 -3.61 -15.31
N ALA A 84 2.32 -4.01 -15.85
CA ALA A 84 2.14 -4.16 -17.30
C ALA A 84 2.37 -2.85 -18.06
N ILE A 85 1.87 -1.72 -17.56
CA ILE A 85 2.07 -0.39 -18.17
C ILE A 85 3.56 -0.04 -18.18
N VAL A 86 4.25 -0.17 -17.05
CA VAL A 86 5.69 0.13 -16.98
C VAL A 86 6.50 -0.82 -17.88
N PHE A 87 6.09 -2.08 -17.98
CA PHE A 87 6.75 -3.07 -18.83
C PHE A 87 6.61 -2.75 -20.33
N VAL A 88 5.46 -2.23 -20.75
CA VAL A 88 5.14 -1.94 -22.16
C VAL A 88 5.58 -0.54 -22.59
N PHE A 89 5.50 0.46 -21.71
CA PHE A 89 5.67 1.87 -22.07
C PHE A 89 6.93 2.53 -21.51
N THR A 90 7.72 1.87 -20.66
CA THR A 90 8.84 2.55 -19.99
C THR A 90 10.13 1.74 -19.91
N GLU A 91 11.26 2.37 -20.21
CA GLU A 91 12.61 1.83 -19.98
C GLU A 91 13.07 1.95 -18.50
N LEU A 92 12.12 2.14 -17.58
CA LEU A 92 12.43 2.19 -16.15
C LEU A 92 12.97 0.84 -15.70
N HIS A 93 13.86 0.86 -14.69
CA HIS A 93 14.45 -0.35 -14.14
C HIS A 93 13.37 -1.26 -13.54
N GLN A 94 12.89 -2.22 -14.32
CA GLN A 94 11.67 -3.00 -14.08
C GLN A 94 11.73 -3.79 -12.76
N ILE A 95 12.91 -4.33 -12.43
CA ILE A 95 13.15 -5.09 -11.20
C ILE A 95 12.98 -4.17 -9.98
N SER A 96 13.63 -2.99 -9.98
CA SER A 96 13.53 -2.03 -8.87
C SER A 96 12.09 -1.56 -8.67
N PHE A 97 11.40 -1.22 -9.77
CA PHE A 97 10.00 -0.80 -9.72
C PHE A 97 9.10 -1.88 -9.13
N THR A 98 9.19 -3.12 -9.63
CA THR A 98 8.33 -4.23 -9.22
C THR A 98 8.58 -4.63 -7.77
N VAL A 99 9.85 -4.69 -7.34
CA VAL A 99 10.22 -5.01 -5.95
C VAL A 99 9.75 -3.92 -5.00
N ALA A 100 9.94 -2.64 -5.33
CA ALA A 100 9.46 -1.53 -4.52
C ALA A 100 7.92 -1.53 -4.40
N LEU A 101 7.22 -1.81 -5.50
CA LEU A 101 5.75 -1.93 -5.52
C LEU A 101 5.25 -3.06 -4.61
N LEU A 102 5.83 -4.26 -4.75
CA LEU A 102 5.47 -5.43 -3.93
C LEU A 102 5.77 -5.22 -2.46
N PHE A 103 6.96 -4.71 -2.14
CA PHE A 103 7.36 -4.43 -0.77
C PHE A 103 6.44 -3.39 -0.13
N SER A 104 6.23 -2.26 -0.81
CA SER A 104 5.32 -1.21 -0.33
C SER A 104 3.90 -1.73 -0.15
N TYR A 105 3.43 -2.63 -1.03
CA TYR A 105 2.12 -3.26 -0.93
C TYR A 105 1.99 -4.12 0.33
N ILE A 106 2.93 -5.04 0.56
CA ILE A 106 2.88 -5.96 1.72
C ILE A 106 2.84 -5.14 3.01
N CYS A 107 3.73 -4.15 3.14
CA CYS A 107 3.78 -3.33 4.35
C CYS A 107 2.49 -2.52 4.58
N LYS A 108 1.94 -1.89 3.54
CA LYS A 108 0.67 -1.13 3.65
C LYS A 108 -0.51 -2.05 3.99
N SER A 109 -0.55 -3.27 3.44
CA SER A 109 -1.55 -4.29 3.76
C SER A 109 -1.45 -4.79 5.21
N VAL A 110 -0.23 -4.96 5.75
CA VAL A 110 -0.02 -5.33 7.16
C VAL A 110 -0.48 -4.21 8.10
N ILE A 111 -0.12 -2.95 7.80
CA ILE A 111 -0.54 -1.78 8.60
C ILE A 111 -2.07 -1.65 8.61
N GLU A 112 -2.71 -1.80 7.44
CA GLU A 112 -4.16 -1.81 7.31
C GLU A 112 -4.79 -2.91 8.16
N THR A 113 -4.33 -4.15 8.00
CA THR A 113 -4.84 -5.30 8.79
C THR A 113 -4.68 -5.04 10.29
N TYR A 114 -3.51 -4.56 10.73
CA TYR A 114 -3.24 -4.25 12.13
C TYR A 114 -4.21 -3.20 12.71
N ILE A 115 -4.40 -2.09 11.99
CA ILE A 115 -5.30 -1.01 12.43
C ILE A 115 -6.73 -1.51 12.53
N LEU A 116 -7.15 -2.34 11.58
CA LEU A 116 -8.50 -2.85 11.55
C LEU A 116 -8.75 -3.92 12.62
N THR A 117 -7.83 -4.86 12.84
CA THR A 117 -7.90 -5.83 13.95
C THR A 117 -7.98 -5.12 15.29
N LYS A 118 -7.19 -4.05 15.48
CA LYS A 118 -7.22 -3.23 16.69
C LYS A 118 -8.56 -2.51 16.88
N LYS A 119 -9.17 -2.02 15.79
CA LYS A 119 -10.49 -1.36 15.83
C LYS A 119 -11.60 -2.33 16.22
N HIS A 120 -11.54 -3.59 15.78
CA HIS A 120 -12.57 -4.59 16.08
C HIS A 120 -12.45 -5.16 17.51
N ARG A 121 -11.22 -5.37 18.02
CA ARG A 121 -10.99 -5.78 19.43
C ARG A 121 -11.41 -4.73 20.48
N GLY A 122 -11.61 -3.48 20.07
CA GLY A 122 -12.08 -2.40 20.95
C GLY A 122 -13.61 -2.28 21.06
N GLN A 123 -14.39 -3.04 20.30
CA GLN A 123 -15.84 -3.14 20.52
C GLN A 123 -16.11 -4.23 21.55
N PRO A 124 -16.73 -3.93 22.71
CA PRO A 124 -17.16 -4.97 23.63
C PRO A 124 -18.09 -5.92 22.87
N SER A 125 -17.83 -7.21 23.00
CA SER A 125 -18.74 -8.27 22.58
C SER A 125 -20.06 -8.04 23.30
N VAL A 126 -21.02 -7.44 22.61
CA VAL A 126 -22.41 -7.44 23.06
C VAL A 126 -22.91 -8.86 22.81
N SER A 127 -22.71 -9.70 23.83
CA SER A 127 -23.46 -10.92 24.10
C SER A 127 -24.90 -10.56 24.45
#